data_AF-A0A9P4LQU1-F1
#
_entry.id   AF-A0A9P4LQU1-F1
#
_cell.length_a   1.000
_cell.length_b   1.000
_cell.length_c   1.000
_cell.angle_alpha   90.00
_cell.angle_beta   90.00
_cell.angle_gamma   90.00
#
_symmetry.space_group_name_H-M   'P 1'
#
loop_
_entity.id
_entity.type
_entity.pdbx_description
1 polymer ?
#
loop_
_entity_poly.entity_id
_entity_poly.type
_entity_poly.pdbx_seq_one_letter_code
_entity_poly.pdbx_strand_id
1 'polypeptide(L)'
;MDSLSGVASSMAVASLSIQLLESVSKIRTFLRYVKGASKELERLAELLDRLRALLEDVRDVMERQTSLQAQHFPAPSMTIFNSLKSCEESLKDLEIGIDKYKSVLCGAMKRLKEDIKFAFKSRDIEGFEARIQRDIEYLHAALGMNTTSIL
;
A
#
# COMPACT_ATOMS: atom_id res chain seq x y z
N MET A 1 -16.35 -5.15 28.14
CA MET A 1 -17.15 -5.08 26.90
C MET A 1 -16.15 -4.97 25.75
N ASP A 2 -15.45 -6.03 25.33
CA ASP A 2 -14.21 -5.78 24.54
C ASP A 2 -13.94 -6.79 23.41
N SER A 3 -14.63 -7.94 23.36
CA SER A 3 -14.45 -8.92 22.28
C SER A 3 -15.07 -8.44 20.96
N LEU A 4 -16.27 -7.86 20.99
CA LEU A 4 -16.95 -7.38 19.77
C LEU A 4 -16.26 -6.17 19.14
N SER A 5 -15.70 -5.27 19.97
CA SER A 5 -14.90 -4.12 19.50
C SER A 5 -13.57 -4.57 18.92
N GLY A 6 -12.91 -5.55 19.55
CA GLY A 6 -11.68 -6.16 19.01
C GLY A 6 -11.91 -6.89 17.68
N VAL A 7 -12.99 -7.67 17.56
CA VAL A 7 -13.40 -8.36 16.31
C VAL A 7 -13.70 -7.36 15.19
N ALA A 8 -14.42 -6.28 15.49
CA ALA A 8 -14.71 -5.22 14.52
C ALA A 8 -13.43 -4.49 14.06
N SER A 9 -12.46 -4.30 14.96
CA SER A 9 -11.14 -3.74 14.64
C SER A 9 -10.34 -4.67 13.73
N SER A 10 -10.26 -5.97 14.04
CA SER A 10 -9.56 -6.95 13.20
C SER A 10 -10.14 -7.06 11.79
N MET A 11 -11.47 -7.12 11.67
CA MET A 11 -12.14 -7.15 10.38
C MET A 11 -11.89 -5.86 9.57
N ALA A 12 -11.87 -4.71 10.23
CA ALA A 12 -11.56 -3.44 9.57
C ALA A 12 -10.12 -3.41 9.04
N VAL A 13 -9.15 -3.90 9.82
CA VAL A 13 -7.74 -3.99 9.40
C VAL A 13 -7.56 -4.96 8.23
N ALA A 14 -8.19 -6.15 8.28
CA ALA A 14 -8.14 -7.12 7.19
C ALA A 14 -8.78 -6.58 5.90
N SER A 15 -9.97 -5.96 6.02
CA SER A 15 -10.68 -5.34 4.89
C SER A 15 -9.87 -4.22 4.24
N LEU A 16 -9.26 -3.34 5.05
CA LEU A 16 -8.40 -2.28 4.54
C LEU A 16 -7.17 -2.85 3.83
N SER A 17 -6.56 -3.91 4.38
CA SER A 17 -5.40 -4.57 3.74
C SER A 17 -5.76 -5.12 2.35
N ILE A 18 -6.95 -5.70 2.17
CA ILE A 18 -7.43 -6.18 0.87
C ILE A 18 -7.61 -5.02 -0.12
N GLN A 19 -8.22 -3.91 0.29
CA GLN A 19 -8.39 -2.73 -0.56
C GLN A 19 -7.03 -2.18 -1.03
N LEU A 20 -6.04 -2.14 -0.14
CA LEU A 20 -4.69 -1.70 -0.46
C LEU A 20 -3.99 -2.67 -1.42
N LEU A 21 -4.16 -3.99 -1.26
CA LEU A 21 -3.62 -4.98 -2.20
C LEU A 21 -4.12 -4.77 -3.63
N GLU A 22 -5.41 -4.46 -3.78
CA GLU A 22 -6.00 -4.16 -5.08
C GLU A 22 -5.44 -2.86 -5.68
N SER A 23 -5.35 -1.79 -4.87
CA SER A 23 -4.77 -0.50 -5.28
C SER A 23 -3.32 -0.67 -5.74
N VAL A 24 -2.48 -1.30 -4.92
CA VAL A 24 -1.08 -1.60 -5.24
C VAL A 24 -0.97 -2.40 -6.54
N SER A 25 -1.81 -3.42 -6.72
CA SER A 25 -1.80 -4.24 -7.94
C SER A 25 -2.16 -3.44 -9.19
N LYS A 26 -3.15 -2.54 -9.11
CA LYS A 26 -3.56 -1.66 -10.21
C LYS A 26 -2.44 -0.69 -10.58
N ILE A 27 -1.88 0.00 -9.59
CA ILE A 27 -0.78 0.96 -9.76
C ILE A 27 0.44 0.26 -10.37
N ARG A 28 0.87 -0.87 -9.79
CA ARG A 28 2.03 -1.62 -10.27
C ARG A 28 1.86 -2.06 -11.72
N THR A 29 0.69 -2.57 -12.08
CA THR A 29 0.40 -3.02 -13.44
C THR A 29 0.51 -1.87 -14.42
N PHE A 30 -0.01 -0.70 -14.05
CA PHE A 30 0.12 0.51 -14.85
C PHE A 30 1.60 0.93 -15.00
N LEU A 31 2.37 1.00 -13.92
CA LEU A 31 3.79 1.39 -13.97
C LEU A 31 4.62 0.46 -14.86
N ARG A 32 4.36 -0.86 -14.82
CA ARG A 32 5.05 -1.84 -15.66
C ARG A 32 4.59 -1.82 -17.12
N TYR A 33 3.35 -1.39 -17.40
CA TYR A 33 2.84 -1.26 -18.75
C TYR A 33 3.46 -0.08 -19.51
N VAL A 34 3.96 0.92 -18.79
CA VAL A 34 4.68 2.06 -19.35
C VAL A 34 6.01 1.58 -19.97
N LYS A 35 5.98 1.31 -21.28
CA LYS A 35 7.19 0.92 -22.05
C LYS A 35 8.24 2.04 -22.03
N GLY A 36 9.47 1.70 -21.65
CA GLY A 36 10.56 2.67 -21.50
C GLY A 36 10.52 3.41 -20.15
N ALA A 37 9.89 2.80 -19.14
CA ALA A 37 9.87 3.28 -17.77
C ALA A 37 11.27 3.73 -17.33
N SER A 38 11.34 4.91 -16.72
CA SER A 38 12.58 5.39 -16.12
C SER A 38 12.94 4.49 -14.93
N LYS A 39 14.22 4.47 -14.56
CA LYS A 39 14.72 3.65 -13.44
C LYS A 39 13.96 3.93 -12.13
N GLU A 40 13.46 5.15 -11.97
CA GLU A 40 12.65 5.59 -10.85
C GLU A 40 11.26 4.94 -10.84
N LEU A 41 10.60 4.78 -11.99
CA LEU A 41 9.31 4.07 -12.07
C LEU A 41 9.47 2.57 -11.78
N GLU A 42 10.60 1.98 -12.18
CA GLU A 42 10.92 0.59 -11.86
C GLU A 42 11.17 0.41 -10.35
N ARG A 43 11.95 1.30 -9.73
CA ARG A 43 12.15 1.33 -8.27
C ARG A 43 10.83 1.51 -7.52
N LEU A 44 9.95 2.40 -7.99
CA LEU A 44 8.63 2.58 -7.40
C LEU A 44 7.78 1.30 -7.52
N ALA A 45 7.82 0.60 -8.66
CA ALA A 45 7.14 -0.68 -8.83
C ALA A 45 7.68 -1.77 -7.89
N GLU A 46 8.99 -1.82 -7.65
CA GLU A 46 9.61 -2.72 -6.68
C GLU A 46 9.17 -2.40 -5.23
N LEU A 47 9.08 -1.12 -4.87
CA LEU A 47 8.54 -0.71 -3.57
C LEU A 47 7.09 -1.15 -3.39
N LEU A 48 6.28 -1.01 -4.44
CA LEU A 48 4.90 -1.49 -4.46
C LEU A 48 4.82 -3.02 -4.31
N ASP A 49 5.76 -3.78 -4.89
CA ASP A 49 5.84 -5.23 -4.66
C ASP A 49 6.12 -5.58 -3.20
N ARG A 50 7.03 -4.84 -2.55
CA ARG A 50 7.34 -5.02 -1.13
C ARG A 50 6.15 -4.67 -0.25
N LEU A 51 5.47 -3.55 -0.54
CA LEU A 51 4.25 -3.17 0.17
C LEU A 51 3.15 -4.22 0.00
N ARG A 52 2.98 -4.76 -1.21
CA ARG A 52 2.03 -5.85 -1.48
C ARG A 52 2.30 -7.08 -0.61
N ALA A 53 3.55 -7.54 -0.55
CA ALA A 53 3.93 -8.69 0.27
C ALA A 53 3.63 -8.42 1.76
N LEU A 54 3.98 -7.24 2.26
CA LEU A 54 3.71 -6.87 3.65
C LEU A 54 2.21 -6.79 3.96
N LEU A 55 1.39 -6.33 3.02
CA LEU A 55 -0.08 -6.31 3.17
C LEU A 55 -0.68 -7.73 3.16
N GLU A 56 -0.11 -8.67 2.38
CA GLU A 56 -0.46 -10.09 2.43
C GLU A 56 -0.14 -10.67 3.83
N ASP A 57 1.05 -10.38 4.37
CA ASP A 57 1.45 -10.81 5.72
C ASP A 57 0.51 -10.23 6.80
N VAL A 58 0.18 -8.94 6.72
CA VAL A 58 -0.75 -8.29 7.67
C VAL A 58 -2.10 -8.99 7.61
N ARG A 59 -2.67 -9.21 6.43
CA ARG A 59 -3.96 -9.91 6.28
C ARG A 59 -3.90 -11.28 6.93
N ASP A 60 -2.89 -12.08 6.62
CA ASP A 60 -2.75 -13.45 7.12
C ASP A 60 -2.61 -13.47 8.66
N VAL A 61 -1.88 -12.51 9.25
CA VAL A 61 -1.78 -12.38 10.71
C VAL A 61 -3.12 -11.96 11.32
N MET A 62 -3.84 -11.01 10.73
CA MET A 62 -5.14 -10.56 11.24
C MET A 62 -6.20 -11.67 11.19
N GLU A 63 -6.23 -12.44 10.10
CA GLU A 63 -7.14 -13.59 9.96
C GLU A 63 -6.84 -14.67 11.00
N ARG A 64 -5.56 -14.96 11.26
CA ARG A 64 -5.13 -15.86 12.33
C ARG A 64 -5.53 -15.33 13.72
N GLN A 65 -5.27 -14.07 14.04
CA GLN A 65 -5.69 -13.49 15.33
C GLN A 65 -7.20 -13.54 15.51
N THR A 66 -7.98 -13.30 14.45
CA THR A 66 -9.45 -13.36 14.49
C THR A 66 -9.95 -14.80 14.70
N SER A 67 -9.35 -15.79 14.03
CA SER A 67 -9.72 -17.20 14.24
C SER A 67 -9.35 -17.71 15.65
N LEU A 68 -8.28 -17.18 16.24
CA LEU A 68 -7.81 -17.56 17.58
C LEU A 68 -8.41 -16.71 18.70
N GLN A 69 -9.20 -15.68 18.40
CA GLN A 69 -9.74 -14.74 19.40
C GLN A 69 -10.60 -15.44 20.47
N ALA A 70 -11.24 -16.56 20.14
CA ALA A 70 -11.97 -17.40 21.10
C ALA A 70 -11.05 -18.02 22.18
N GLN A 71 -9.74 -18.02 21.98
CA GLN A 71 -8.70 -18.54 22.88
C GLN A 71 -7.99 -17.42 23.67
N HIS A 72 -8.66 -16.29 23.92
CA HIS A 72 -8.11 -15.11 24.62
C HIS A 72 -6.95 -14.40 23.91
N PHE A 73 -6.84 -14.57 22.59
CA PHE A 73 -5.85 -13.85 21.80
C PHE A 73 -6.13 -12.34 21.79
N PRO A 74 -5.11 -11.47 21.98
CA PRO A 74 -5.32 -10.04 22.01
C PRO A 74 -5.76 -9.52 20.63
N ALA A 75 -6.63 -8.51 20.65
CA ALA A 75 -7.03 -7.81 19.43
C ALA A 75 -5.81 -7.09 18.81
N PRO A 76 -5.80 -6.90 17.48
CA PRO A 76 -4.73 -6.18 16.80
C PRO A 76 -4.55 -4.76 17.33
N SER A 77 -3.30 -4.32 17.43
CA SER A 77 -2.99 -2.95 17.82
C SER A 77 -3.56 -1.94 16.81
N MET A 78 -4.18 -0.88 17.32
CA MET A 78 -4.64 0.27 16.50
C MET A 78 -3.51 0.93 15.72
N THR A 79 -2.25 0.73 16.12
CA THR A 79 -1.09 1.20 15.36
C THR A 79 -1.04 0.58 13.96
N ILE A 80 -1.41 -0.71 13.80
CA ILE A 80 -1.47 -1.35 12.48
C ILE A 80 -2.52 -0.64 11.62
N PHE A 81 -3.71 -0.40 12.16
CA PHE A 81 -4.76 0.30 11.43
C PHE A 81 -4.30 1.70 10.96
N ASN A 82 -3.64 2.45 11.83
CA ASN A 82 -3.12 3.77 11.48
C ASN A 82 -2.02 3.71 10.41
N SER A 83 -1.12 2.72 10.48
CA SER A 83 -0.11 2.50 9.45
C SER A 83 -0.74 2.14 8.10
N LEU A 84 -1.77 1.30 8.08
CA LEU A 84 -2.51 0.99 6.86
C LEU A 84 -3.24 2.23 6.28
N LYS A 85 -3.75 3.12 7.14
CA LYS A 85 -4.32 4.39 6.70
C LYS A 85 -3.28 5.31 6.06
N SER A 86 -2.07 5.37 6.60
CA SER A 86 -0.95 6.09 5.96
C SER A 86 -0.63 5.51 4.57
N CYS A 87 -0.58 4.18 4.45
CA CYS A 87 -0.42 3.51 3.16
C CYS A 87 -1.54 3.90 2.18
N GLU A 88 -2.79 3.93 2.65
CA GLU A 88 -3.96 4.31 1.84
C GLU A 88 -3.81 5.72 1.27
N GLU A 89 -3.41 6.68 2.10
CA GLU A 89 -3.22 8.08 1.69
C GLU A 89 -2.09 8.20 0.67
N SER A 90 -0.93 7.57 0.92
CA SER A 90 0.20 7.57 -0.01
C SER A 90 -0.16 6.94 -1.37
N LEU A 91 -0.93 5.85 -1.38
CA LEU A 91 -1.37 5.19 -2.61
C LEU A 91 -2.41 6.03 -3.35
N LYS A 92 -3.34 6.69 -2.65
CA LYS A 92 -4.32 7.61 -3.25
C LYS A 92 -3.62 8.78 -3.94
N ASP A 93 -2.63 9.39 -3.29
CA ASP A 93 -1.87 10.48 -3.90
C ASP A 93 -1.15 10.02 -5.17
N LEU A 94 -0.62 8.79 -5.17
CA LEU A 94 0.01 8.19 -6.34
C LEU A 94 -1.01 7.88 -7.45
N GLU A 95 -2.18 7.34 -7.12
CA GLU A 95 -3.28 7.11 -8.06
C GLU A 95 -3.74 8.42 -8.70
N ILE A 96 -3.91 9.49 -7.92
CA ILE A 96 -4.26 10.82 -8.42
C ILE A 96 -3.19 11.32 -9.38
N GLY A 97 -1.90 11.11 -9.06
CA GLY A 97 -0.79 11.45 -9.97
C GLY A 97 -0.87 10.68 -11.29
N ILE A 98 -1.14 9.38 -11.22
CA ILE A 98 -1.30 8.50 -12.38
C ILE A 98 -2.53 8.87 -13.23
N ASP A 99 -3.68 9.16 -12.62
CA ASP A 99 -4.92 9.44 -13.33
C ASP A 99 -4.88 10.82 -14.01
N LYS A 100 -4.27 11.82 -13.35
CA LYS A 100 -3.93 13.09 -14.01
C LYS A 100 -3.13 12.85 -15.29
N TYR A 101 -2.17 11.93 -15.25
CA TYR A 101 -1.41 11.55 -16.43
C TYR A 101 -2.23 10.81 -17.49
N LYS A 102 -3.06 9.82 -17.12
CA LYS A 102 -3.92 9.10 -18.08
C LYS A 102 -4.84 10.06 -18.85
N SER A 103 -5.34 11.09 -18.18
CA SER A 103 -6.20 12.11 -18.81
C SER A 103 -5.47 12.91 -19.89
N VAL A 104 -4.17 13.18 -19.71
CA VAL A 104 -3.32 13.87 -20.69
C VAL A 104 -3.03 12.98 -21.89
N LEU A 105 -2.84 11.67 -21.67
CA LEU A 105 -2.58 10.70 -22.74
C LEU A 105 -3.75 10.56 -23.75
N CYS A 106 -4.99 10.52 -23.26
CA CYS A 106 -6.16 10.32 -24.11
C CYS A 106 -6.40 11.45 -25.13
N GLY A 107 -5.83 12.65 -24.90
CA GLY A 107 -5.93 13.78 -25.83
C GLY A 107 -4.84 13.85 -26.90
N ALA A 108 -3.69 13.17 -26.71
CA ALA A 108 -2.50 13.34 -27.54
C ALA A 108 -1.83 11.99 -27.89
N MET A 109 -2.56 11.14 -28.60
CA MET A 109 -2.19 9.74 -28.92
C MET A 109 -0.88 9.52 -29.71
N LYS A 110 -0.09 10.56 -30.05
CA LYS A 110 1.10 10.42 -30.93
C LYS A 110 2.46 10.71 -30.28
N ARG A 111 2.56 11.21 -29.05
CA ARG A 111 3.86 11.52 -28.38
C ARG A 111 4.10 10.79 -27.06
N LEU A 112 3.54 9.58 -26.96
CA LEU A 112 3.60 8.69 -25.80
C LEU A 112 5.00 8.49 -25.18
N LYS A 113 6.10 8.64 -25.94
CA LYS A 113 7.44 8.22 -25.52
C LYS A 113 8.23 9.28 -24.75
N GLU A 114 8.13 10.55 -25.16
CA GLU A 114 8.93 11.64 -24.57
C GLU A 114 8.19 12.27 -23.38
N ASP A 115 6.87 12.40 -23.47
CA ASP A 115 6.06 13.06 -22.45
C ASP A 115 6.01 12.29 -21.11
N ILE A 116 6.21 10.96 -21.13
CA ILE A 116 6.27 10.13 -19.90
C ILE A 116 7.48 10.50 -19.03
N LYS A 117 8.64 10.69 -19.67
CA LYS A 117 9.88 11.08 -18.98
C LYS A 117 9.81 12.53 -18.47
N PHE A 118 8.96 13.36 -19.07
CA PHE A 118 8.80 14.77 -18.70
C PHE A 118 7.66 15.04 -17.70
N ALA A 119 6.63 14.18 -17.64
CA ALA A 119 5.42 14.42 -16.84
C ALA A 119 5.51 13.94 -15.39
N PHE A 120 6.13 12.79 -15.13
CA PHE A 120 6.61 12.48 -13.79
C PHE A 120 7.96 13.18 -13.64
N LYS A 121 7.97 14.36 -13.03
CA LYS A 121 9.27 14.94 -12.64
C LYS A 121 9.92 13.92 -11.70
N SER A 122 11.19 13.63 -11.92
CA SER A 122 11.96 12.69 -11.07
C SER A 122 11.77 13.00 -9.57
N ARG A 123 11.66 14.29 -9.21
CA ARG A 123 11.33 14.75 -7.84
C ARG A 123 9.97 14.26 -7.31
N ASP A 124 8.94 14.18 -8.15
CA ASP A 124 7.62 13.69 -7.75
C ASP A 124 7.66 12.17 -7.50
N ILE A 125 8.38 11.42 -8.34
CA ILE A 125 8.60 9.97 -8.14
C ILE A 125 9.37 9.73 -6.84
N GLU A 126 10.48 10.44 -6.62
CA GLU A 126 11.26 10.34 -5.39
C GLU A 126 10.41 10.65 -4.13
N GLY A 127 9.50 11.62 -4.23
CA GLY A 127 8.55 11.93 -3.16
C GLY A 127 7.58 10.78 -2.88
N PHE A 128 7.08 10.10 -3.91
CA PHE A 128 6.26 8.89 -3.75
C PHE A 128 7.06 7.72 -3.19
N GLU A 129 8.27 7.47 -3.69
CA GLU A 129 9.16 6.43 -3.19
C GLU A 129 9.45 6.61 -1.70
N ALA A 130 9.81 7.84 -1.28
CA ALA A 130 10.12 8.13 0.11
C ALA A 130 8.91 7.94 1.05
N ARG A 131 7.70 8.29 0.59
CA ARG A 131 6.47 8.07 1.36
C ARG A 131 6.16 6.59 1.50
N ILE A 132 6.16 5.84 0.39
CA ILE A 132 5.87 4.40 0.40
C ILE A 132 6.92 3.63 1.21
N GLN A 133 8.20 3.97 1.08
CA GLN A 133 9.25 3.35 1.88
C GLN A 133 9.04 3.57 3.38
N ARG A 134 8.68 4.80 3.78
CA ARG A 134 8.35 5.12 5.18
C ARG A 134 7.13 4.34 5.67
N ASP A 135 6.10 4.23 4.84
CA ASP A 135 4.90 3.47 5.19
C ASP A 135 5.20 1.98 5.38
N ILE A 136 6.04 1.39 4.53
CA ILE A 136 6.53 0.01 4.68
C ILE A 136 7.25 -0.15 6.03
N GLU A 137 8.16 0.76 6.37
CA GLU A 137 8.93 0.70 7.62
C GLU A 137 8.01 0.79 8.85
N TYR A 138 7.03 1.71 8.82
CA TYR A 138 6.06 1.84 9.91
C TYR A 138 5.14 0.64 10.03
N LEU A 139 4.63 0.11 8.92
CA LEU A 139 3.76 -1.06 8.94
C LEU A 139 4.52 -2.31 9.43
N HIS A 140 5.77 -2.48 9.03
CA HIS A 140 6.62 -3.57 9.49
C HIS A 140 6.91 -3.47 10.99
N ALA A 141 7.21 -2.27 11.50
CA ALA A 141 7.39 -2.04 12.93
C ALA A 141 6.10 -2.29 13.72
N ALA A 142 4.96 -1.80 13.22
CA ALA A 142 3.65 -2.02 13.83
C ALA A 142 3.28 -3.51 13.89
N LEU A 143 3.54 -4.25 12.81
CA LEU A 143 3.32 -5.69 12.77
C LEU A 143 4.24 -6.43 13.75
N GLY A 144 5.53 -6.08 13.82
CA GLY A 144 6.47 -6.67 14.76
C GLY A 144 6.10 -6.44 16.23
N MET A 145 5.65 -5.24 16.59
CA MET A 145 5.15 -4.93 17.94
C MET A 145 3.88 -5.73 18.27
N ASN A 146 2.97 -5.87 17.29
CA ASN A 146 1.76 -6.65 17.45
C ASN A 146 2.06 -8.14 17.67
N THR A 147 2.97 -8.72 16.88
CA THR A 147 3.41 -10.12 17.05
C THR A 147 4.12 -10.34 18.39
N THR A 148 4.93 -9.39 18.84
CA THR A 148 5.59 -9.46 20.17
C THR A 148 4.57 -9.39 21.32
N SER A 149 3.45 -8.70 21.12
CA SER A 149 2.37 -8.63 22.12
C SER A 149 1.52 -9.91 22.19
N ILE A 150 1.73 -10.84 21.27
CA ILE A 150 0.99 -12.09 21.11
C ILE A 150 1.80 -13.29 21.65
N LEU A 151 3.14 -13.23 21.57
CA LEU A 151 4.07 -14.26 22.08
C LEU A 151 4.25 -14.14 23.59
#